data_AF-A0A2W6YU96-F1
#
_entry.id   AF-A0A2W6YU96-F1
#
_cell.length_a   1.000
_cell.length_b   1.000
_cell.length_c   1.000
_cell.angle_alpha   90.00
_cell.angle_beta   90.00
_cell.angle_gamma   90.00
#
_symmetry.space_group_name_H-M   'P 1'
#
loop_
_entity.id
_entity.type
_entity.pdbx_description
1 polymer ?
#
loop_
_entity_poly.entity_id
_entity_poly.type
_entity_poly.pdbx_seq_one_letter_code
_entity_poly.pdbx_strand_id
1 'polypeptide(L)'
;MARCLNPVQYRPHHTWLGAAGIIFLAFFGLLGGCSTPGTGSEVEPTPPATDLAEPTDSEPDAIAPLFQSLELAPNPADIVIGASRLIQAQSRRLVVPADPVAVELYTLDDRCEGYQTEPIQVPRSQSMENTVALILAEQATPELTLSGYRTSFDPATKTVTIDLRVARNSRRVLQSLSVCEQKALLGSLRETLLNQPDWKIEAVVFTNRGNPLGL
;
A
#
# COMPACT_ATOMS: atom_id res chain seq x y z
N MET A 1 -28.88 -50.46 -12.05
CA MET A 1 -28.58 -49.66 -10.85
C MET A 1 -28.31 -48.23 -11.30
N ALA A 2 -29.35 -47.39 -11.31
CA ALA A 2 -29.28 -46.00 -11.77
C ALA A 2 -28.87 -45.10 -10.60
N ARG A 3 -27.84 -44.27 -10.77
CA ARG A 3 -27.45 -43.21 -9.84
C ARG A 3 -27.89 -41.87 -10.42
N CYS A 4 -28.74 -41.17 -9.69
CA CYS A 4 -29.27 -39.86 -10.03
C CYS A 4 -28.19 -38.78 -9.97
N LEU A 5 -28.12 -37.97 -11.02
CA LEU A 5 -27.42 -36.69 -11.05
C LEU A 5 -28.25 -35.65 -10.30
N ASN A 6 -27.57 -34.82 -9.51
CA ASN A 6 -28.16 -33.76 -8.71
C ASN A 6 -28.20 -32.47 -9.54
N PRO A 7 -29.36 -31.86 -9.85
CA PRO A 7 -29.41 -30.60 -10.57
C PRO A 7 -29.17 -29.41 -9.61
N VAL A 8 -28.10 -28.66 -9.88
CA VAL A 8 -27.84 -27.36 -9.24
C VAL A 8 -28.94 -26.39 -9.68
N GLN A 9 -29.75 -25.93 -8.73
CA GLN A 9 -30.81 -24.97 -8.95
C GLN A 9 -30.24 -23.56 -9.14
N TYR A 10 -30.56 -22.96 -10.28
CA TYR A 10 -30.31 -21.55 -10.61
C TYR A 10 -31.39 -20.69 -9.95
N ARG A 11 -31.00 -19.74 -9.08
CA ARG A 11 -31.90 -18.70 -8.55
C ARG A 11 -31.60 -17.36 -9.25
N PRO A 12 -32.51 -16.83 -10.07
CA PRO A 12 -32.45 -15.45 -10.51
C PRO A 12 -33.02 -14.55 -9.42
N HIS A 13 -32.26 -13.53 -8.99
CA HIS A 13 -32.82 -12.45 -8.18
C HIS A 13 -33.33 -11.33 -9.10
N HIS A 14 -34.55 -10.92 -8.79
CA HIS A 14 -35.46 -10.14 -9.60
C HIS A 14 -35.16 -8.65 -9.53
N THR A 15 -35.27 -7.99 -10.68
CA THR A 15 -35.31 -6.54 -10.86
C THR A 15 -36.55 -5.95 -10.17
N TRP A 16 -36.36 -4.91 -9.35
CA TRP A 16 -37.46 -4.11 -8.79
C TRP A 16 -37.45 -2.71 -9.43
N LEU A 17 -38.42 -2.48 -10.32
CA LEU A 17 -38.84 -1.18 -10.81
C LEU A 17 -39.66 -0.47 -9.72
N GLY A 18 -39.33 0.78 -9.43
CA GLY A 18 -40.18 1.70 -8.66
C GLY A 18 -40.04 3.10 -9.23
N ALA A 19 -41.06 3.56 -9.95
CA ALA A 19 -41.21 4.89 -10.52
C ALA A 19 -42.09 5.78 -9.61
N ALA A 20 -41.66 7.03 -9.38
CA ALA A 20 -42.42 8.25 -9.01
C ALA A 20 -41.37 9.25 -8.49
N GLY A 21 -41.15 10.47 -9.01
CA GLY A 21 -42.10 11.47 -9.49
C GLY A 21 -42.37 12.49 -8.36
N ILE A 22 -41.72 13.67 -8.40
CA ILE A 22 -42.04 15.00 -7.81
C ILE A 22 -40.82 15.90 -8.15
N ILE A 23 -40.84 16.84 -9.11
CA ILE A 23 -41.45 18.18 -9.15
C ILE A 23 -40.81 19.20 -8.16
N PHE A 24 -40.12 20.17 -8.76
CA PHE A 24 -39.89 21.57 -8.37
C PHE A 24 -39.19 21.92 -7.04
N LEU A 25 -38.08 22.67 -7.14
CA LEU A 25 -38.09 24.13 -6.92
C LEU A 25 -36.73 24.74 -7.29
N ALA A 26 -36.77 25.68 -8.23
CA ALA A 26 -35.70 26.64 -8.45
C ALA A 26 -35.62 27.59 -7.24
N PHE A 27 -34.42 27.84 -6.73
CA PHE A 27 -34.17 29.01 -5.91
C PHE A 27 -32.90 29.73 -6.38
N PHE A 28 -33.17 30.90 -6.94
CA PHE A 28 -32.30 32.02 -7.21
C PHE A 28 -31.52 32.43 -5.94
N GLY A 29 -30.25 32.82 -6.07
CA GLY A 29 -29.48 33.30 -4.92
C GLY A 29 -28.09 33.79 -5.27
N LEU A 30 -28.05 34.98 -5.89
CA LEU A 30 -26.88 35.80 -6.17
C LEU A 30 -26.32 36.44 -4.88
N LEU A 31 -25.02 36.78 -4.89
CA LEU A 31 -24.30 37.82 -4.10
C LEU A 31 -23.37 37.36 -2.96
N GLY A 32 -22.16 37.93 -3.00
CA GLY A 32 -21.50 38.47 -1.80
C GLY A 32 -20.15 37.86 -1.46
N GLY A 33 -19.07 38.47 -1.97
CA GLY A 33 -17.73 38.33 -1.39
C GLY A 33 -17.58 39.16 -0.11
N CYS A 34 -16.57 38.83 0.69
CA CYS A 34 -15.85 39.81 1.50
C CYS A 34 -14.46 39.26 1.86
N SER A 35 -13.43 39.99 1.44
CA SER A 35 -12.05 39.85 1.89
C SER A 35 -11.92 40.45 3.29
N THR A 36 -11.10 39.84 4.15
CA THR A 36 -10.59 40.50 5.37
C THR A 36 -9.07 40.36 5.45
N PRO A 37 -8.33 41.46 5.62
CA PRO A 37 -6.91 41.45 5.90
C PRO A 37 -6.67 41.40 7.42
N GLY A 38 -5.79 40.50 7.85
CA GLY A 38 -5.30 40.44 9.23
C GLY A 38 -3.99 41.19 9.37
N THR A 39 -4.06 42.43 9.83
CA THR A 39 -2.94 43.20 10.41
C THR A 39 -2.90 42.91 11.92
N GLY A 40 -1.72 42.64 12.48
CA GLY A 40 -1.57 42.62 13.94
C GLY A 40 -0.19 42.18 14.44
N SER A 41 0.64 43.19 14.77
CA SER A 41 1.60 43.24 15.91
C SER A 41 2.74 42.21 15.93
N GLU A 42 4.00 42.58 15.69
CA GLU A 42 4.86 43.48 16.50
C GLU A 42 4.77 43.20 18.01
N VAL A 43 5.75 42.46 18.55
CA VAL A 43 6.54 42.83 19.75
C VAL A 43 7.84 42.00 19.74
N GLU A 44 8.96 42.69 19.52
CA GLU A 44 10.31 42.30 19.96
C GLU A 44 10.44 42.62 21.46
N PRO A 45 11.08 41.75 22.27
CA PRO A 45 12.29 42.22 22.94
C PRO A 45 13.35 41.12 23.17
N THR A 46 14.62 41.52 22.99
CA THR A 46 15.87 40.89 23.45
C THR A 46 16.46 41.79 24.56
N PRO A 47 17.41 41.40 25.46
CA PRO A 47 17.88 40.13 26.06
C PRO A 47 17.80 40.19 27.63
N PRO A 48 18.47 39.32 28.43
CA PRO A 48 19.89 39.50 28.75
C PRO A 48 20.71 38.20 28.85
N ALA A 49 22.04 38.36 28.72
CA ALA A 49 23.06 37.34 28.91
C ALA A 49 23.12 36.85 30.37
N THR A 50 23.46 35.58 30.55
CA THR A 50 24.04 35.06 31.81
C THR A 50 25.07 33.99 31.47
N ASP A 51 26.29 34.35 31.83
CA ASP A 51 27.52 33.57 31.89
C ASP A 51 27.35 32.36 32.82
N LEU A 52 27.83 31.18 32.43
CA LEU A 52 28.28 30.15 33.39
C LEU A 52 29.10 29.04 32.69
N ALA A 53 30.40 29.09 32.95
CA ALA A 53 31.28 27.97 33.31
C ALA A 53 31.40 26.74 32.40
N GLU A 54 32.57 26.66 31.77
CA GLU A 54 33.32 25.44 31.47
C GLU A 54 33.62 24.66 32.77
N PRO A 55 33.54 23.32 32.75
CA PRO A 55 34.77 22.56 32.97
C PRO A 55 34.88 21.26 32.14
N THR A 56 36.08 21.09 31.57
CA THR A 56 37.01 19.96 31.75
C THR A 56 36.58 18.50 31.49
N ASP A 57 37.45 17.89 30.67
CA ASP A 57 37.91 16.49 30.59
C ASP A 57 37.16 15.44 29.74
N SER A 58 37.76 15.20 28.57
CA SER A 58 38.48 13.96 28.23
C SER A 58 37.96 12.63 28.82
N GLU A 59 37.15 11.90 28.05
CA GLU A 59 36.96 10.44 28.20
C GLU A 59 37.40 9.74 26.91
N PRO A 60 38.47 8.92 26.93
CA PRO A 60 38.67 7.88 25.95
C PRO A 60 38.70 6.52 26.63
N ASP A 61 37.55 5.85 26.73
CA ASP A 61 37.53 4.40 26.93
C ASP A 61 36.24 3.80 26.36
N ALA A 62 36.17 3.77 25.03
CA ALA A 62 35.22 2.95 24.30
C ALA A 62 35.85 1.58 24.01
N ILE A 63 35.74 0.65 24.97
CA ILE A 63 35.80 -0.78 24.67
C ILE A 63 34.42 -1.36 25.00
N ALA A 64 33.49 -1.18 24.05
CA ALA A 64 32.24 -1.94 24.01
C ALA A 64 32.39 -3.07 22.97
N PRO A 65 31.82 -4.26 23.23
CA PRO A 65 32.42 -5.50 22.78
C PRO A 65 32.05 -5.87 21.35
N LEU A 66 33.04 -6.45 20.67
CA LEU A 66 32.95 -7.31 19.50
C LEU A 66 32.14 -8.60 19.81
N PHE A 67 30.91 -8.49 20.29
CA PHE A 67 29.96 -9.60 20.21
C PHE A 67 29.17 -9.45 18.93
N GLN A 68 29.85 -9.90 17.88
CA GLN A 68 29.32 -10.51 16.67
C GLN A 68 27.79 -10.60 16.67
N SER A 69 27.17 -9.68 15.92
CA SER A 69 25.91 -9.96 15.24
C SER A 69 26.06 -11.29 14.51
N LEU A 70 25.68 -12.39 15.18
CA LEU A 70 25.28 -13.61 14.51
C LEU A 70 23.98 -13.25 13.80
N GLU A 71 24.14 -12.65 12.63
CA GLU A 71 23.06 -12.46 11.68
C GLU A 71 22.45 -13.85 11.47
N LEU A 72 21.23 -14.01 11.99
CA LEU A 72 20.56 -15.30 12.02
C LEU A 72 20.28 -15.67 10.57
N ALA A 73 21.13 -16.51 10.00
CA ALA A 73 21.03 -16.90 8.60
C ALA A 73 19.57 -17.29 8.28
N PRO A 74 19.01 -16.80 7.16
CA PRO A 74 17.63 -17.10 6.78
C PRO A 74 17.41 -18.61 6.75
N ASN A 75 16.29 -19.06 7.30
CA ASN A 75 15.95 -20.49 7.32
C ASN A 75 15.86 -20.98 5.86
N PRO A 76 16.55 -22.08 5.49
CA PRO A 76 16.51 -22.64 4.14
C PRO A 76 15.08 -22.84 3.59
N ALA A 77 14.11 -23.14 4.45
CA ALA A 77 12.71 -23.30 4.04
C ALA A 77 12.07 -22.00 3.53
N ASP A 78 12.38 -20.86 4.14
CA ASP A 78 11.80 -19.56 3.77
C ASP A 78 12.33 -19.11 2.39
N ILE A 79 13.60 -19.40 2.09
CA ILE A 79 14.23 -19.12 0.80
C ILE A 79 13.53 -19.90 -0.32
N VAL A 80 13.27 -21.19 -0.12
CA VAL A 80 12.63 -22.05 -1.13
C VAL A 80 11.19 -21.60 -1.40
N ILE A 81 10.44 -21.22 -0.35
CA ILE A 81 9.07 -20.71 -0.49
C ILE A 81 9.06 -19.38 -1.25
N GLY A 82 9.96 -18.46 -0.90
CA GLY A 82 10.10 -17.16 -1.58
C GLY A 82 10.42 -17.32 -3.06
N ALA A 83 11.42 -18.13 -3.39
CA ALA A 83 11.81 -18.40 -4.78
C ALA A 83 10.67 -19.03 -5.59
N SER A 84 9.94 -19.99 -5.00
CA SER A 84 8.79 -20.62 -5.65
C SER A 84 7.69 -19.62 -5.99
N ARG A 85 7.39 -18.67 -5.08
CA ARG A 85 6.41 -17.62 -5.33
C ARG A 85 6.82 -16.69 -6.45
N LEU A 86 8.09 -16.28 -6.46
CA LEU A 86 8.64 -15.39 -7.50
C LEU A 86 8.56 -16.07 -8.88
N ILE A 87 9.00 -17.33 -9.00
CA ILE A 87 8.90 -18.09 -10.26
C ILE A 87 7.44 -18.20 -10.72
N GLN A 88 6.52 -18.50 -9.80
CA GLN A 88 5.09 -18.53 -10.13
C GLN A 88 4.58 -17.17 -10.61
N ALA A 89 4.97 -16.08 -9.95
CA ALA A 89 4.58 -14.71 -10.30
C ALA A 89 5.05 -14.37 -11.72
N GLN A 90 6.32 -14.61 -12.02
CA GLN A 90 6.91 -14.38 -13.34
C GLN A 90 6.27 -15.26 -14.42
N SER A 91 6.03 -16.54 -14.12
CA SER A 91 5.39 -17.44 -15.09
C SER A 91 3.98 -16.98 -15.48
N ARG A 92 3.23 -16.35 -14.56
CA ARG A 92 1.91 -15.79 -14.85
C ARG A 92 1.97 -14.63 -15.82
N ARG A 93 3.05 -13.86 -15.84
CA ARG A 93 3.25 -12.76 -16.81
C ARG A 93 3.48 -13.26 -18.24
N LEU A 94 3.94 -14.49 -18.42
CA LEU A 94 4.18 -15.08 -19.74
C LEU A 94 2.89 -15.55 -20.43
N VAL A 95 1.78 -15.61 -19.70
CA VAL A 95 0.49 -16.05 -20.23
C VAL A 95 -0.34 -14.83 -20.59
N VAL A 96 -0.75 -14.72 -21.85
CA VAL A 96 -1.68 -13.67 -22.30
C VAL A 96 -3.12 -14.06 -21.93
N PRO A 97 -3.83 -13.25 -21.12
CA PRO A 97 -5.24 -13.48 -20.78
C PRO A 97 -6.19 -13.35 -21.99
N ALA A 98 -7.36 -13.99 -21.93
CA ALA A 98 -8.38 -13.91 -22.98
C ALA A 98 -9.05 -12.52 -23.11
N ASP A 99 -8.97 -11.67 -22.09
CA ASP A 99 -9.39 -10.25 -22.07
C ASP A 99 -8.39 -9.47 -21.20
N PRO A 100 -7.26 -9.03 -21.79
CA PRO A 100 -6.21 -8.39 -21.04
C PRO A 100 -6.48 -6.89 -20.82
N VAL A 101 -6.03 -6.40 -19.68
CA VAL A 101 -5.83 -4.98 -19.39
C VAL A 101 -4.33 -4.77 -19.22
N ALA A 102 -3.80 -3.76 -19.90
CA ALA A 102 -2.44 -3.30 -19.68
C ALA A 102 -2.37 -2.54 -18.35
N VAL A 103 -1.38 -2.87 -17.53
CA VAL A 103 -1.08 -2.18 -16.28
C VAL A 103 0.41 -1.87 -16.26
N GLU A 104 0.78 -0.64 -15.93
CA GLU A 104 2.17 -0.27 -15.69
C GLU A 104 2.54 -0.62 -14.25
N LEU A 105 3.43 -1.59 -14.06
CA LEU A 105 3.98 -1.89 -12.74
C LEU A 105 5.12 -0.94 -12.40
N TYR A 106 5.04 -0.34 -11.23
CA TYR A 106 6.09 0.53 -10.71
C TYR A 106 6.98 -0.28 -9.78
N THR A 107 8.24 -0.46 -10.14
CA THR A 107 9.24 -1.16 -9.31
C THR A 107 10.33 -0.19 -8.91
N LEU A 108 10.68 -0.14 -7.62
CA LEU A 108 11.74 0.73 -7.14
C LEU A 108 13.09 0.36 -7.78
N ASP A 109 13.87 1.35 -8.19
CA ASP A 109 15.22 1.10 -8.70
C ASP A 109 16.18 0.57 -7.61
N ASP A 110 17.30 0.01 -8.05
CA ASP A 110 18.34 -0.56 -7.20
C ASP A 110 19.08 0.48 -6.34
N ARG A 111 18.86 1.77 -6.61
CA ARG A 111 19.40 2.91 -5.85
C ARG A 111 18.37 3.47 -4.86
N CYS A 112 17.17 2.92 -4.80
CA CYS A 112 16.04 3.38 -3.98
C CYS A 112 15.56 4.81 -4.29
N GLU A 113 15.92 5.37 -5.44
CA GLU A 113 15.71 6.80 -5.78
C GLU A 113 14.38 7.03 -6.50
N GLY A 114 14.07 6.23 -7.52
CA GLY A 114 12.86 6.35 -8.33
C GLY A 114 12.23 5.00 -8.69
N TYR A 115 11.14 5.04 -9.44
CA TYR A 115 10.47 3.84 -9.96
C TYR A 115 10.78 3.66 -11.44
N GLN A 116 11.00 2.40 -11.82
CA GLN A 116 10.99 1.95 -13.20
C GLN A 116 9.62 1.35 -13.51
N THR A 117 9.09 1.62 -14.70
CA THR A 117 7.79 1.12 -15.14
C THR A 117 7.96 -0.09 -16.06
N GLU A 118 7.15 -1.12 -15.85
CA GLU A 118 7.08 -2.28 -16.73
C GLU A 118 5.62 -2.59 -17.11
N PRO A 119 5.28 -2.60 -18.40
CA PRO A 119 3.93 -2.94 -18.83
C PRO A 119 3.69 -4.45 -18.67
N ILE A 120 2.61 -4.80 -18.00
CA ILE A 120 2.12 -6.19 -17.89
C ILE A 120 0.71 -6.32 -18.44
N GLN A 121 0.32 -7.54 -18.76
CA GLN A 121 -1.07 -7.87 -19.08
C GLN A 121 -1.69 -8.69 -17.95
N VAL A 122 -2.79 -8.21 -17.40
CA VAL A 122 -3.59 -8.92 -16.40
C VAL A 122 -5.01 -9.15 -16.93
N PRO A 123 -5.71 -10.21 -16.50
CA PRO A 123 -7.12 -10.38 -16.85
C PRO A 123 -7.92 -9.15 -16.38
N ARG A 124 -8.79 -8.62 -17.25
CA ARG A 124 -9.68 -7.49 -16.91
C ARG A 124 -10.52 -7.78 -15.68
N SER A 125 -11.05 -9.00 -15.58
CA SER A 125 -11.70 -9.49 -14.38
C SER A 125 -10.68 -9.57 -13.24
N GLN A 126 -10.95 -8.86 -12.13
CA GLN A 126 -10.06 -8.83 -10.96
C GLN A 126 -8.66 -8.29 -11.27
N SER A 127 -8.54 -7.37 -12.24
CA SER A 127 -7.25 -6.81 -12.66
C SER A 127 -6.50 -6.20 -11.47
N MET A 128 -7.20 -5.49 -10.58
CA MET A 128 -6.60 -4.86 -9.39
C MET A 128 -6.06 -5.91 -8.42
N GLU A 129 -6.87 -6.91 -8.07
CA GLU A 129 -6.48 -7.97 -7.15
C GLU A 129 -5.30 -8.79 -7.69
N ASN A 130 -5.29 -9.08 -8.99
CA ASN A 130 -4.21 -9.79 -9.66
C ASN A 130 -2.91 -8.97 -9.68
N THR A 131 -2.99 -7.67 -9.97
CA THR A 131 -1.83 -6.77 -9.92
C THR A 131 -1.26 -6.68 -8.50
N VAL A 132 -2.10 -6.53 -7.47
CA VAL A 132 -1.65 -6.53 -6.07
C VAL A 132 -0.98 -7.86 -5.72
N ALA A 133 -1.57 -8.99 -6.12
CA ALA A 133 -0.99 -10.32 -5.89
C ALA A 133 0.42 -10.44 -6.48
N LEU A 134 0.59 -9.93 -7.71
CA LEU A 134 1.83 -9.98 -8.46
C LEU A 134 2.93 -9.17 -7.77
N ILE A 135 2.64 -7.90 -7.42
CA ILE A 135 3.58 -7.03 -6.72
C ILE A 135 4.00 -7.64 -5.38
N LEU A 136 3.05 -8.15 -4.60
CA LEU A 136 3.35 -8.78 -3.31
C LEU A 136 4.18 -10.06 -3.43
N ALA A 137 4.06 -10.78 -4.55
CA ALA A 137 4.84 -11.99 -4.80
C ALA A 137 6.28 -11.69 -5.24
N GLU A 138 6.48 -10.62 -6.00
CA GLU A 138 7.80 -10.24 -6.53
C GLU A 138 8.62 -9.42 -5.53
N GLN A 139 7.95 -8.62 -4.70
CA GLN A 139 8.59 -7.80 -3.68
C GLN A 139 8.65 -8.50 -2.32
N ALA A 140 8.98 -9.79 -2.35
CA ALA A 140 9.13 -10.56 -1.14
C ALA A 140 10.28 -9.99 -0.28
N THR A 141 9.93 -9.39 0.85
CA THR A 141 10.92 -8.81 1.77
C THR A 141 11.45 -9.88 2.73
N PRO A 142 12.78 -10.03 2.86
CA PRO A 142 13.36 -10.97 3.82
C PRO A 142 12.80 -10.76 5.23
N GLU A 143 12.52 -11.86 5.91
CA GLU A 143 12.04 -11.90 7.30
C GLU A 143 10.65 -11.29 7.57
N LEU A 144 10.02 -10.66 6.56
CA LEU A 144 8.62 -10.27 6.58
C LEU A 144 7.77 -11.37 5.94
N THR A 145 6.96 -12.04 6.74
CA THR A 145 6.00 -13.03 6.26
C THR A 145 4.59 -12.47 6.33
N LEU A 146 3.89 -12.44 5.20
CA LEU A 146 2.46 -12.15 5.14
C LEU A 146 1.65 -13.46 5.22
N SER A 147 0.61 -13.44 6.06
CA SER A 147 -0.42 -14.49 6.11
C SER A 147 -1.49 -14.34 5.02
N GLY A 148 -1.46 -13.20 4.32
CA GLY A 148 -2.37 -12.85 3.23
C GLY A 148 -2.55 -11.33 3.15
N TYR A 149 -3.43 -10.90 2.26
CA TYR A 149 -3.85 -9.52 2.14
C TYR A 149 -5.34 -9.42 1.81
N ARG A 150 -5.92 -8.24 1.96
CA ARG A 150 -7.27 -7.92 1.44
C ARG A 150 -7.23 -6.56 0.77
N THR A 151 -8.04 -6.41 -0.27
CA THR A 151 -8.28 -5.14 -0.96
C THR A 151 -9.75 -4.76 -0.79
N SER A 152 -10.01 -3.47 -0.62
CA SER A 152 -11.37 -2.91 -0.67
C SER A 152 -11.34 -1.54 -1.30
N PHE A 153 -12.28 -1.27 -2.21
CA PHE A 153 -12.44 0.02 -2.86
C PHE A 153 -13.68 0.72 -2.31
N ASP A 154 -13.52 1.96 -1.85
CA ASP A 154 -14.62 2.85 -1.49
C ASP A 154 -14.96 3.76 -2.68
N PRO A 155 -16.14 3.60 -3.32
CA PRO A 155 -16.52 4.39 -4.48
C PRO A 155 -16.85 5.86 -4.15
N ALA A 156 -17.17 6.19 -2.89
CA ALA A 156 -17.50 7.55 -2.49
C ALA A 156 -16.24 8.42 -2.36
N THR A 157 -15.18 7.84 -1.81
CA THR A 157 -13.88 8.52 -1.61
C THR A 157 -12.83 8.13 -2.65
N LYS A 158 -13.16 7.19 -3.56
CA LYS A 158 -12.25 6.59 -4.55
C LYS A 158 -10.94 6.09 -3.92
N THR A 159 -11.03 5.58 -2.69
CA THR A 159 -9.88 5.11 -1.92
C THR A 159 -9.80 3.59 -1.95
N VAL A 160 -8.63 3.05 -2.26
CA VAL A 160 -8.31 1.63 -2.06
C VAL A 160 -7.65 1.46 -0.70
N THR A 161 -8.19 0.56 0.12
CA THR A 161 -7.52 0.09 1.33
C THR A 161 -6.93 -1.29 1.08
N ILE A 162 -5.64 -1.45 1.38
CA ILE A 162 -4.92 -2.73 1.33
C ILE A 162 -4.55 -3.14 2.76
N ASP A 163 -5.19 -4.20 3.25
CA ASP A 163 -4.93 -4.80 4.56
C ASP A 163 -3.85 -5.89 4.43
N LEU A 164 -2.60 -5.53 4.70
CA LEU A 164 -1.43 -6.42 4.65
C LEU A 164 -1.27 -7.14 5.98
N ARG A 165 -1.63 -8.43 6.00
CA ARG A 165 -1.71 -9.20 7.25
C ARG A 165 -0.40 -9.88 7.56
N VAL A 166 0.41 -9.24 8.40
CA VAL A 166 1.65 -9.84 8.91
C VAL A 166 1.34 -11.14 9.65
N ALA A 167 2.05 -12.20 9.29
CA ALA A 167 1.91 -13.52 9.89
C ALA A 167 2.48 -13.51 11.31
N ARG A 168 1.94 -14.37 12.19
CA ARG A 168 2.38 -14.44 13.59
C ARG A 168 3.83 -14.92 13.76
N ASN A 169 4.34 -15.67 12.78
CA ASN A 169 5.71 -16.18 12.74
C ASN A 169 6.66 -15.26 11.96
N SER A 170 6.19 -14.09 11.50
CA SER A 170 7.05 -13.11 10.85
C SER A 170 8.07 -12.58 11.85
N ARG A 171 9.34 -12.50 11.46
CA ARG A 171 10.40 -11.93 12.30
C ARG A 171 10.41 -10.41 12.26
N ARG A 172 9.92 -9.83 11.15
CA ARG A 172 9.78 -8.38 10.96
C ARG A 172 8.31 -7.98 10.82
N VAL A 173 8.05 -6.70 11.09
CA VAL A 173 6.76 -6.04 10.85
C VAL A 173 6.92 -4.96 9.78
N LEU A 174 5.82 -4.53 9.17
CA LEU A 174 5.85 -3.53 8.08
C LEU A 174 6.52 -2.22 8.50
N GLN A 175 6.30 -1.76 9.74
CA GLN A 175 6.91 -0.54 10.26
C GLN A 175 8.41 -0.66 10.55
N SER A 176 8.93 -1.89 10.65
CA SER A 176 10.38 -2.15 10.86
C SER A 176 11.17 -2.28 9.57
N LEU A 177 10.49 -2.15 8.42
CA LEU A 177 11.14 -2.11 7.13
C LEU A 177 11.97 -0.83 7.01
N SER A 178 13.12 -0.92 6.35
CA SER A 178 13.88 0.27 5.97
C SER A 178 13.06 1.15 5.02
N VAL A 179 13.43 2.43 4.89
CA VAL A 179 12.74 3.34 3.96
C VAL A 179 12.74 2.79 2.54
N CYS A 180 13.85 2.19 2.09
CA CYS A 180 13.92 1.56 0.77
C CYS A 180 12.94 0.39 0.64
N GLU A 181 12.89 -0.52 1.62
CA GLU A 181 11.96 -1.65 1.60
C GLU A 181 10.48 -1.21 1.68
N GLN A 182 10.16 -0.19 2.47
CA GLN A 182 8.81 0.37 2.52
C GLN A 182 8.41 1.00 1.19
N LYS A 183 9.32 1.77 0.58
CA LYS A 183 9.10 2.40 -0.73
C LYS A 183 8.98 1.35 -1.83
N ALA A 184 9.79 0.30 -1.77
CA ALA A 184 9.70 -0.84 -2.67
C ALA A 184 8.32 -1.50 -2.53
N LEU A 185 7.94 -1.99 -1.35
CA LEU A 185 6.71 -2.75 -1.20
C LEU A 185 5.44 -1.86 -1.30
N LEU A 186 5.33 -0.88 -0.42
CA LEU A 186 4.11 -0.07 -0.26
C LEU A 186 4.04 1.04 -1.30
N GLY A 187 5.19 1.64 -1.61
CA GLY A 187 5.28 2.66 -2.63
C GLY A 187 4.95 2.10 -4.03
N SER A 188 5.50 0.95 -4.41
CA SER A 188 5.12 0.32 -5.69
C SER A 188 3.65 -0.04 -5.80
N LEU A 189 3.04 -0.55 -4.73
CA LEU A 189 1.59 -0.79 -4.69
C LEU A 189 0.82 0.52 -4.91
N ARG A 190 1.19 1.59 -4.19
CA ARG A 190 0.56 2.90 -4.30
C ARG A 190 0.68 3.46 -5.71
N GLU A 191 1.90 3.54 -6.24
CA GLU A 191 2.15 4.12 -7.57
C GLU A 191 1.45 3.33 -8.67
N THR A 192 1.51 2.00 -8.63
CA THR A 192 0.84 1.16 -9.63
C THR A 192 -0.68 1.36 -9.62
N LEU A 193 -1.28 1.43 -8.43
CA LEU A 193 -2.74 1.59 -8.31
C LEU A 193 -3.21 2.99 -8.70
N LEU A 194 -2.49 4.04 -8.27
CA LEU A 194 -2.86 5.43 -8.57
C LEU A 194 -2.69 5.77 -10.05
N ASN A 195 -1.68 5.20 -10.71
CA ASN A 195 -1.39 5.50 -12.11
C ASN A 195 -2.18 4.62 -13.11
N GLN A 196 -3.08 3.75 -12.63
CA GLN A 196 -3.94 2.96 -13.52
C GLN A 196 -5.29 3.64 -13.78
N PRO A 197 -5.51 4.25 -14.96
CA PRO A 197 -6.65 5.12 -15.22
C PRO A 197 -8.01 4.41 -15.15
N ASP A 198 -8.04 3.11 -15.51
CA ASP A 198 -9.26 2.31 -15.53
C ASP A 198 -9.88 2.13 -14.13
N TRP A 199 -9.08 2.23 -13.06
CA TRP A 199 -9.55 2.00 -11.69
C TRP A 199 -10.06 3.27 -11.00
N LYS A 200 -9.74 4.45 -11.53
CA LYS A 200 -10.19 5.75 -11.00
C LYS A 200 -9.91 5.92 -9.49
N ILE A 201 -8.75 5.46 -9.04
CA ILE A 201 -8.33 5.52 -7.64
C ILE A 201 -7.68 6.89 -7.38
N GLU A 202 -8.08 7.55 -6.31
CA GLU A 202 -7.50 8.84 -5.89
C GLU A 202 -6.59 8.71 -4.66
N ALA A 203 -6.76 7.65 -3.87
CA ALA A 203 -5.92 7.40 -2.71
C ALA A 203 -5.72 5.89 -2.44
N VAL A 204 -4.56 5.55 -1.87
CA VAL A 204 -4.23 4.19 -1.42
C VAL A 204 -3.80 4.24 0.04
N VAL A 205 -4.53 3.50 0.89
CA VAL A 205 -4.30 3.39 2.32
C VAL A 205 -3.86 1.98 2.67
N PHE A 206 -2.87 1.86 3.54
CA PHE A 206 -2.36 0.57 4.01
C PHE A 206 -2.73 0.32 5.46
N THR A 207 -3.16 -0.89 5.76
CA THR A 207 -3.48 -1.32 7.12
C THR A 207 -2.86 -2.68 7.43
N ASN A 208 -2.74 -3.03 8.72
CA ASN A 208 -2.46 -4.38 9.19
C ASN A 208 -3.51 -4.79 10.22
N ARG A 209 -4.37 -5.72 9.79
CA ARG A 209 -5.59 -6.16 10.49
C ARG A 209 -6.50 -4.99 10.83
N GLY A 210 -6.66 -4.07 9.87
CA GLY A 210 -7.49 -2.87 10.00
C GLY A 210 -6.84 -1.72 10.78
N ASN A 211 -5.65 -1.91 11.36
CA ASN A 211 -4.91 -0.81 11.99
C ASN A 211 -4.11 -0.06 10.91
N PRO A 212 -4.25 1.28 10.79
CA PRO A 212 -3.45 2.05 9.86
C PRO A 212 -1.95 1.84 10.09
N LEU A 213 -1.21 1.69 8.99
CA LEU A 213 0.24 1.82 9.05
C LEU A 213 0.51 3.33 9.07
N GLY A 214 0.96 3.87 10.20
CA GLY A 214 1.32 5.29 10.32
C GLY A 214 2.60 5.60 9.52
N LEU A 215 2.44 5.79 8.21
CA LEU A 215 3.49 5.92 7.20
C LEU A 215 3.44 7.29 6.54
#